data_AF-A0A1G8ULR5-F1
#
_entry.id   AF-A0A1G8ULR5-F1
#
_cell.length_a   1.000
_cell.length_b   1.000
_cell.length_c   1.000
_cell.angle_alpha   90.00
_cell.angle_beta   90.00
_cell.angle_gamma   90.00
#
_symmetry.space_group_name_H-M   'P 1'
#
loop_
_entity.id
_entity.type
_entity.pdbx_description
1 polymer ?
#
loop_
_entity_poly.entity_id
_entity_poly.type
_entity_poly.pdbx_seq_one_letter_code
_entity_poly.pdbx_strand_id
1 'polypeptide(L)'
;MAYPRLVEALYDNRRLWTALAVDVADPANRLPPELRAQIFYLAEFVQIHSAKVLAKKARLAPLLEVNAAILRGLGGRSAQR
;
A
#
# COMPACT_ATOMS: atom_id res chain seq x y z
N MET A 1 -3.03 21.49 13.84
CA MET A 1 -2.95 21.52 12.36
C MET A 1 -2.50 20.21 11.71
N ALA A 2 -1.80 19.28 12.38
CA ALA A 2 -1.24 18.07 11.73
C ALA A 2 -2.24 16.93 11.45
N TYR A 3 -3.32 16.83 12.24
CA TYR A 3 -4.26 15.71 12.12
C TYR A 3 -5.02 15.66 10.77
N PRO A 4 -5.57 16.77 10.23
CA PRO A 4 -6.21 16.75 8.90
C PRO A 4 -5.28 16.26 7.79
N ARG A 5 -4.02 16.71 7.76
CA ARG A 5 -3.03 16.25 6.77
C ARG A 5 -2.70 14.76 6.90
N LEU A 6 -2.70 14.23 8.13
CA LEU A 6 -2.55 12.79 8.34
C LEU A 6 -3.74 12.01 7.78
N VAL A 7 -4.97 12.51 8.00
CA VAL A 7 -6.18 11.86 7.45
C VAL A 7 -6.13 11.85 5.92
N GLU A 8 -5.76 12.97 5.30
CA GLU A 8 -5.59 13.10 3.85
C GLU A 8 -4.53 12.12 3.32
N ALA A 9 -3.34 12.09 3.92
CA ALA A 9 -2.28 11.16 3.51
C ALA A 9 -2.68 9.68 3.65
N LEU A 10 -3.43 9.33 4.71
CA LEU A 10 -3.95 7.96 4.88
C LEU A 10 -5.04 7.64 3.86
N TYR A 11 -5.89 8.61 3.52
CA TYR A 11 -6.90 8.45 2.47
C TYR A 11 -6.25 8.18 1.11
N ASP A 12 -5.26 8.99 0.73
CA ASP A 12 -4.54 8.82 -0.54
C ASP A 12 -3.82 7.48 -0.61
N ASN A 13 -3.13 7.10 0.48
CA ASN A 13 -2.47 5.81 0.58
C ASN A 13 -3.45 4.65 0.39
N ARG A 14 -4.61 4.69 1.06
CA ARG A 14 -5.65 3.67 0.90
C ARG A 14 -6.20 3.63 -0.52
N ARG A 15 -6.40 4.79 -1.16
CA ARG A 15 -6.91 4.89 -2.53
C ARG A 15 -5.95 4.27 -3.54
N LEU A 16 -4.64 4.52 -3.40
CA LEU A 16 -3.60 3.86 -4.20
C LEU A 16 -3.67 2.33 -4.06
N TRP A 17 -3.66 1.84 -2.83
CA TRP A 17 -3.66 0.40 -2.56
C TRP A 17 -4.97 -0.29 -2.98
N THR A 18 -6.11 0.41 -2.93
CA THR A 18 -7.37 -0.09 -3.51
C THR A 18 -7.26 -0.24 -5.03
N ALA A 19 -6.69 0.73 -5.75
CA ALA A 19 -6.50 0.63 -7.19
C ALA A 19 -5.60 -0.56 -7.56
N LEU A 20 -4.51 -0.77 -6.81
CA LEU A 20 -3.63 -1.93 -6.99
C LEU A 20 -4.36 -3.25 -6.73
N ALA A 21 -5.17 -3.33 -5.66
CA ALA A 21 -5.96 -4.52 -5.35
C ALA A 21 -6.95 -4.88 -6.45
N VAL A 22 -7.62 -3.86 -7.02
CA VAL A 22 -8.54 -4.03 -8.16
C VAL A 22 -7.79 -4.54 -9.39
N ASP A 23 -6.66 -3.93 -9.74
CA ASP A 23 -5.86 -4.33 -10.90
C ASP A 23 -5.34 -5.77 -10.78
N VAL A 24 -4.80 -6.17 -9.62
CA VAL A 24 -4.29 -7.55 -9.44
C VAL A 24 -5.40 -8.57 -9.27
N ALA A 25 -6.63 -8.17 -8.97
CA ALA A 25 -7.79 -9.07 -8.94
C ALA A 25 -8.32 -9.39 -10.35
N ASP A 26 -8.03 -8.55 -11.34
CA ASP A 26 -8.45 -8.78 -12.73
C ASP A 26 -7.86 -10.08 -13.29
N PRO A 27 -8.67 -11.01 -13.82
CA PRO A 27 -8.18 -12.22 -14.50
C PRO A 27 -7.22 -11.95 -15.66
N ALA A 28 -7.31 -10.78 -16.31
CA ALA A 28 -6.43 -10.36 -17.40
C ALA A 28 -5.07 -9.80 -16.92
N ASN A 29 -4.87 -9.63 -15.61
CA ASN A 29 -3.61 -9.16 -15.06
C ASN A 29 -2.48 -10.16 -15.36
N ARG A 30 -1.35 -9.66 -15.90
CA ARG A 30 -0.25 -10.48 -16.42
C ARG A 30 0.82 -10.81 -15.37
N LEU A 31 0.67 -10.36 -14.13
CA LEU A 31 1.60 -10.71 -13.07
C LEU A 31 1.43 -12.19 -12.65
N PRO A 32 2.50 -12.84 -12.18
CA PRO A 32 2.40 -14.18 -11.60
C PRO A 32 1.35 -14.25 -10.48
N PRO A 33 0.59 -15.34 -10.34
CA PRO A 33 -0.46 -15.48 -9.32
C PRO A 33 0.03 -15.18 -7.90
N GLU A 34 1.26 -15.59 -7.57
CA GLU A 34 1.87 -15.38 -6.26
C GLU A 34 2.12 -13.90 -6.00
N LEU A 35 2.57 -13.16 -7.00
CA LEU A 35 2.82 -11.72 -6.89
C LEU A 35 1.50 -10.95 -6.76
N ARG A 36 0.48 -11.35 -7.51
CA ARG A 36 -0.89 -10.79 -7.39
C ARG A 36 -1.43 -10.97 -5.98
N ALA A 37 -1.31 -12.18 -5.42
CA ALA A 37 -1.72 -12.46 -4.05
C ALA A 37 -0.95 -11.62 -3.02
N GLN A 38 0.38 -11.50 -3.14
CA GLN A 38 1.19 -10.67 -2.24
C GLN A 38 0.77 -9.19 -2.27
N ILE A 39 0.54 -8.62 -3.46
CA ILE A 39 0.07 -7.23 -3.62
C ILE A 39 -1.32 -7.07 -2.99
N PHE A 40 -2.22 -8.03 -3.20
CA PHE A 40 -3.56 -8.01 -2.63
C PHE A 40 -3.52 -8.03 -1.08
N TYR A 41 -2.69 -8.89 -0.48
CA TYR A 41 -2.51 -8.92 0.97
C TYR A 41 -1.92 -7.63 1.54
N LEU A 42 -0.96 -7.00 0.84
CA LEU A 42 -0.44 -5.70 1.25
C LEU A 42 -1.52 -4.61 1.19
N ALA A 43 -2.38 -4.64 0.17
CA ALA A 43 -3.50 -3.72 0.08
C ALA A 43 -4.47 -3.88 1.27
N GLU A 44 -4.81 -5.12 1.63
CA GLU A 44 -5.64 -5.42 2.80
C GLU A 44 -5.01 -4.91 4.10
N PHE A 45 -3.71 -5.18 4.30
CA PHE A 45 -2.96 -4.66 5.43
C PHE A 45 -3.06 -3.13 5.52
N VAL A 46 -2.88 -2.42 4.41
CA VAL A 46 -2.96 -0.96 4.38
C VAL A 46 -4.36 -0.47 4.75
N GLN A 47 -5.43 -1.12 4.28
CA GLN A 47 -6.80 -0.75 4.67
C GLN A 47 -7.01 -0.89 6.17
N ILE A 48 -6.70 -2.07 6.72
CA ILE A 48 -6.92 -2.40 8.12
C ILE A 48 -6.07 -1.51 9.03
N HIS A 49 -4.78 -1.37 8.72
CA HIS A 49 -3.86 -0.63 9.57
C HIS A 49 -4.11 0.88 9.53
N SER A 50 -4.48 1.43 8.37
CA SER A 50 -4.87 2.85 8.26
C SER A 50 -6.10 3.15 9.11
N ALA A 51 -7.11 2.27 9.12
CA ALA A 51 -8.28 2.42 10.00
C ALA A 51 -7.89 2.39 11.49
N LYS A 52 -6.95 1.51 11.88
CA LYS A 52 -6.42 1.48 13.24
C LYS A 52 -5.66 2.75 13.60
N VAL A 53 -4.88 3.33 12.68
CA VAL A 53 -4.17 4.61 12.92
C VAL A 53 -5.16 5.76 13.12
N LEU A 54 -6.19 5.87 12.28
CA LEU A 54 -7.26 6.88 12.43
C LEU A 54 -8.00 6.73 13.77
N ALA A 55 -8.22 5.50 14.21
CA ALA A 55 -8.80 5.20 15.53
C ALA A 55 -7.82 5.40 16.70
N LYS A 56 -6.57 5.84 16.45
CA LYS A 56 -5.48 5.94 17.44
C LYS A 56 -5.14 4.62 18.15
N LYS A 57 -5.39 3.50 17.48
CA LYS A 57 -5.14 2.12 17.96
C LYS A 57 -3.86 1.49 17.39
N ALA A 58 -3.15 2.20 16.51
CA ALA A 58 -1.90 1.74 15.91
C ALA A 58 -0.95 2.90 15.59
N ARG A 59 0.34 2.58 15.46
CA ARG A 59 1.39 3.52 15.04
C ARG A 59 1.43 3.64 13.51
N LEU A 60 1.90 4.78 13.01
CA LEU A 60 2.06 5.05 11.57
C LEU A 60 3.24 4.29 10.94
N ALA A 61 4.30 4.02 11.72
CA ALA A 61 5.57 3.47 11.22
C ALA A 61 5.44 2.24 10.28
N PRO A 62 4.57 1.23 10.56
CA PRO A 62 4.40 0.09 9.65
C PRO A 62 3.95 0.46 8.23
N LEU A 63 3.10 1.50 8.07
CA LEU A 63 2.69 1.96 6.73
C LEU A 63 3.85 2.61 5.99
N LEU A 64 4.71 3.36 6.70
CA LEU A 64 5.89 3.98 6.12
C LEU A 64 6.91 2.94 5.67
N GLU A 65 7.13 1.90 6.48
CA GLU A 65 8.05 0.80 6.16
C GLU A 65 7.62 0.04 4.91
N VAL A 66 6.33 -0.31 4.80
CA VAL A 66 5.78 -0.97 3.60
C VAL A 66 5.97 -0.10 2.36
N ASN A 67 5.53 1.16 2.40
CA ASN A 67 5.65 2.05 1.25
C ASN A 67 7.12 2.28 0.85
N ALA A 68 8.01 2.45 1.82
CA ALA A 68 9.44 2.61 1.55
C ALA A 68 10.07 1.33 0.97
N ALA A 69 9.68 0.15 1.45
CA ALA A 69 10.15 -1.14 0.90
C ALA A 69 9.71 -1.33 -0.55
N ILE A 70 8.45 -1.01 -0.87
CA ILE A 70 7.93 -1.05 -2.24
C ILE A 70 8.71 -0.08 -3.14
N LEU A 71 8.87 1.19 -2.72
CA LEU A 71 9.63 2.18 -3.50
C LEU A 71 11.07 1.72 -3.77
N ARG A 72 11.76 1.14 -2.78
CA ARG A 72 13.10 0.57 -2.97
C ARG A 72 13.09 -0.58 -3.99
N GLY A 73 12.12 -1.50 -3.88
CA GLY A 73 11.99 -2.63 -4.80
C GLY A 73 11.61 -2.24 -6.23
N LEU A 74 10.98 -1.08 -6.43
CA LEU A 74 10.68 -0.50 -7.74
C LEU A 74 11.90 0.26 -8.30
N GLY A 75 12.54 1.10 -7.49
CA GLY A 75 13.69 1.92 -7.90
C GLY A 75 14.97 1.12 -8.19
N GLY A 76 15.15 -0.05 -7.55
CA GLY A 76 16.26 -0.96 -7.84
C GLY A 76 16.20 -1.62 -9.23
N ARG A 77 15.04 -1.61 -9.91
CA ARG A 77 14.87 -2.15 -11.27
C ARG A 77 15.21 -1.17 -12.39
N SER A 78 15.22 0.14 -12.10
CA SER A 78 15.60 1.20 -13.06
C SER A 78 17.11 1.40 -13.20
N ALA A 79 17.92 0.92 -12.24
CA ALA A 79 19.39 1.08 -12.26
C ALA A 79 20.15 -0.11 -12.89
N GLN A 80 19.44 -1.12 -13.39
CA GLN A 80 20.03 -2.33 -13.98
C GLN A 80 19.64 -2.50 -15.48
N ARG A 81 19.37 -1.40 -16.17
CA ARG A 81 19.18 -1.35 -17.63
C ARG A 81 20.17 -0.39 -18.26
#